data_AF-A0AAV5P7N7-F1
#
_entry.id   AF-A0AAV5P7N7-F1
#
_cell.length_a   1.000
_cell.length_b   1.000
_cell.length_c   1.000
_cell.angle_alpha   90.00
_cell.angle_beta   90.00
_cell.angle_gamma   90.00
#
_symmetry.space_group_name_H-M   'P 1'
#
loop_
_entity.id
_entity.type
_entity.pdbx_description
1 polymer ?
#
loop_
_entity_poly.entity_id
_entity_poly.type
_entity_poly.pdbx_seq_one_letter_code
_entity_poly.pdbx_strand_id
1 'polypeptide(L)'
;MKDFIAELEAARRTVGTGDLPAGAARVVTIERTYPADVEDVWEAVTDPERIPRWFLPVTGDLRVGGTYQVEGNAGGEIRACEAPRLLRLTWVMGPPTPEDTSVVEVRLAPAPDGGTTLTLEHTAVVPPEMWDQFGPGAVGVGWDGALLGLGLHLDGGATLDPEAVLASPELRAFNVASSEAWGAALAVADGLDADDVAARVAATTAFYVPADDVPAEDGSGAR
;
A
#
# COMPACT_ATOMS: atom_id res chain seq x y z
N MET A 1 3.66 18.36 12.66
CA MET A 1 2.91 17.47 11.76
C MET A 1 3.93 16.88 10.81
N LYS A 2 3.95 15.56 10.64
CA LYS A 2 4.90 14.87 9.74
C LYS A 2 4.55 15.28 8.31
N ASP A 3 5.55 15.55 7.47
CA ASP A 3 5.36 15.94 6.08
C ASP A 3 5.11 14.69 5.24
N PHE A 4 3.88 14.50 4.77
CA PHE A 4 3.49 13.30 4.05
C PHE A 4 4.27 13.14 2.74
N ILE A 5 4.64 14.23 2.09
CA ILE A 5 5.42 14.19 0.85
C ILE A 5 6.85 13.73 1.15
N ALA A 6 7.47 14.25 2.21
CA ALA A 6 8.79 13.78 2.64
C ALA A 6 8.78 12.27 2.97
N GLU A 7 7.71 11.76 3.58
CA GLU A 7 7.56 10.32 3.84
C GLU A 7 7.40 9.49 2.56
N LEU A 8 6.70 10.03 1.56
CA LEU A 8 6.55 9.41 0.25
C LEU A 8 7.91 9.31 -0.47
N GLU A 9 8.67 10.40 -0.46
CA GLU A 9 9.99 10.52 -1.10
C GLU A 9 11.07 9.67 -0.43
N ALA A 10 10.92 9.41 0.87
CA ALA A 10 11.81 8.51 1.61
C ALA A 10 11.69 7.04 1.20
N ALA A 11 10.63 6.66 0.47
CA ALA A 11 10.43 5.30 -0.01
C ALA A 11 11.01 5.10 -1.42
N ARG A 12 11.71 3.99 -1.62
CA ARG A 12 12.14 3.50 -2.93
C ARG A 12 11.08 2.56 -3.48
N ARG A 13 10.69 2.76 -4.75
CA ARG A 13 9.70 1.94 -5.45
C ARG A 13 10.31 1.26 -6.66
N THR A 14 9.96 0.00 -6.88
CA THR A 14 10.28 -0.71 -8.11
C THR A 14 9.07 -1.48 -8.61
N VAL A 15 9.01 -1.64 -9.93
CA VAL A 15 8.00 -2.43 -10.64
C VAL A 15 8.74 -3.53 -11.39
N GLY A 16 8.18 -4.74 -11.40
CA GLY A 16 8.77 -5.89 -12.05
C GLY A 16 7.74 -6.91 -12.49
N THR A 17 8.26 -8.05 -12.96
CA THR A 17 7.48 -9.24 -13.32
C THR A 17 7.96 -10.40 -12.47
N GLY A 18 7.07 -11.36 -12.24
CA GLY A 18 7.35 -12.57 -11.49
C GLY A 18 6.38 -13.67 -11.87
N ASP A 19 6.44 -14.79 -11.16
CA ASP A 19 5.56 -15.93 -11.38
C ASP A 19 4.93 -16.34 -10.06
N LEU A 20 3.63 -16.64 -10.11
CA LEU A 20 2.88 -17.28 -9.05
C LEU A 20 2.37 -18.64 -9.55
N PRO A 21 1.92 -19.55 -8.65
CA PRO A 21 1.28 -20.79 -9.06
C PRO A 21 0.10 -20.59 -10.04
N ALA A 22 -0.59 -19.45 -9.95
CA ALA A 22 -1.68 -19.04 -10.83
C ALA A 22 -1.23 -18.53 -12.21
N GLY A 23 0.06 -18.27 -12.42
CA GLY A 23 0.63 -17.81 -13.69
C GLY A 23 1.55 -16.58 -13.57
N ALA A 24 1.81 -15.96 -14.72
CA ALA A 24 2.63 -14.76 -14.81
C ALA A 24 2.03 -13.61 -14.01
N ALA A 25 2.88 -12.92 -13.24
CA ALA A 25 2.49 -11.93 -12.27
C ALA A 25 3.25 -10.61 -12.43
N ARG A 26 2.68 -9.55 -11.89
CA ARG A 26 3.32 -8.25 -11.71
C ARG A 26 3.78 -8.12 -10.27
N VAL A 27 4.94 -7.49 -10.08
CA VAL A 27 5.56 -7.28 -8.78
C VAL A 27 5.67 -5.79 -8.54
N VAL A 28 5.19 -5.32 -7.40
CA VAL A 28 5.53 -4.00 -6.88
C VAL A 28 6.32 -4.16 -5.58
N THR A 29 7.37 -3.35 -5.43
CA THR A 29 8.19 -3.37 -4.22
C THR A 29 8.31 -1.96 -3.67
N ILE A 30 8.15 -1.81 -2.36
CA ILE A 30 8.41 -0.58 -1.62
C ILE A 30 9.46 -0.89 -0.56
N GLU A 31 10.55 -0.12 -0.55
CA GLU A 31 11.55 -0.15 0.50
C GLU A 31 11.55 1.19 1.23
N ARG A 32 11.47 1.15 2.56
CA ARG A 32 11.51 2.34 3.41
C ARG A 32 12.19 2.04 4.73
N THR A 33 12.98 3.00 5.21
CA THR A 33 13.67 2.90 6.51
C THR A 33 12.90 3.68 7.57
N TYR A 34 12.68 3.06 8.73
CA TYR A 34 12.07 3.67 9.91
C TYR A 34 13.10 3.84 11.03
N PRO A 35 13.07 4.95 11.80
CA PRO A 35 13.96 5.18 12.92
C PRO A 35 13.52 4.40 14.18
N ALA A 36 13.26 3.11 14.03
CA ALA A 36 12.84 2.19 15.08
C ALA A 36 13.60 0.86 14.98
N ASP A 37 13.76 0.17 16.10
CA ASP A 37 14.41 -1.14 16.17
C ASP A 37 13.58 -2.20 15.45
N VAL A 38 14.24 -3.26 14.95
CA VAL A 38 13.59 -4.29 14.11
C VAL A 38 12.44 -4.96 14.85
N GLU A 39 12.62 -5.22 16.14
CA GLU A 39 11.63 -5.82 17.01
C GLU A 39 10.38 -4.94 17.15
N ASP A 40 10.55 -3.61 17.24
CA ASP A 40 9.42 -2.68 17.36
C ASP A 40 8.63 -2.57 16.05
N VAL A 41 9.33 -2.51 14.91
CA VAL A 41 8.69 -2.57 13.58
C VAL A 41 7.99 -3.90 13.38
N TRP A 42 8.60 -5.01 13.80
CA TRP A 42 8.02 -6.34 13.71
C TRP A 42 6.73 -6.47 14.50
N GLU A 43 6.73 -6.03 15.76
CA GLU A 43 5.51 -6.00 16.57
C GLU A 43 4.45 -5.09 15.95
N ALA A 44 4.82 -3.93 15.43
CA ALA A 44 3.86 -3.03 14.77
C ALA A 44 3.15 -3.67 13.56
N VAL A 45 3.81 -4.58 12.83
CA VAL A 45 3.24 -5.25 11.64
C VAL A 45 2.65 -6.63 11.92
N THR A 46 2.88 -7.22 13.10
CA THR A 46 2.43 -8.58 13.42
C THR A 46 1.49 -8.69 14.62
N ASP A 47 1.51 -7.73 15.55
CA ASP A 47 0.67 -7.74 16.75
C ASP A 47 -0.74 -7.20 16.42
N PRO A 48 -1.80 -8.02 16.55
CA PRO A 48 -3.18 -7.59 16.30
C PRO A 48 -3.67 -6.47 17.24
N GLU A 49 -3.00 -6.21 18.37
CA GLU A 49 -3.31 -5.07 19.24
C GLU A 49 -2.62 -3.76 18.79
N ARG A 50 -1.57 -3.86 17.98
CA ARG A 50 -0.81 -2.72 17.44
C ARG A 50 -1.22 -2.34 16.03
N ILE A 51 -1.51 -3.32 15.17
CA ILE A 51 -1.93 -3.11 13.78
C ILE A 51 -3.08 -2.09 13.66
N PRO A 52 -4.16 -2.16 14.46
CA PRO A 52 -5.30 -1.23 14.34
C PRO A 52 -4.96 0.23 14.66
N ARG A 53 -3.76 0.52 15.19
CA ARG A 53 -3.33 1.89 15.52
C ARG A 53 -2.84 2.65 14.29
N TRP A 54 -2.58 1.97 13.19
CA TRP A 54 -2.04 2.56 11.96
C TRP A 54 -2.58 1.93 10.67
N PHE A 55 -3.21 0.76 10.77
CA PHE A 55 -3.84 0.04 9.68
C PHE A 55 -5.25 -0.44 10.09
N LEU A 56 -5.94 -1.12 9.18
CA LEU A 56 -7.25 -1.70 9.47
C LEU A 56 -7.14 -2.89 10.45
N PRO A 57 -8.15 -3.12 11.31
CA PRO A 57 -8.13 -4.26 12.23
C PRO A 57 -8.00 -5.60 11.52
N VAL A 58 -7.28 -6.54 12.16
CA VAL A 58 -7.02 -7.88 11.63
C VAL A 58 -7.54 -8.93 12.60
N THR A 59 -8.27 -9.91 12.06
CA THR A 59 -8.84 -11.04 12.82
C THR A 59 -8.48 -12.37 12.16
N GLY A 60 -8.59 -13.48 12.90
CA GLY A 60 -8.38 -14.83 12.35
C GLY A 60 -7.51 -15.72 13.23
N ASP A 61 -6.98 -16.79 12.62
CA ASP A 61 -6.03 -17.72 13.22
C ASP A 61 -4.61 -17.27 12.82
N LEU A 62 -4.07 -16.30 13.57
CA LEU A 62 -2.85 -15.56 13.22
C LEU A 62 -1.56 -16.36 13.49
N ARG A 63 -1.43 -17.51 12.84
CA ARG A 63 -0.27 -18.40 12.85
C ARG A 63 0.00 -18.93 11.46
N VAL A 64 1.19 -19.48 11.23
CA VAL A 64 1.51 -20.15 9.97
C VAL A 64 0.49 -21.25 9.66
N GLY A 65 -0.02 -21.25 8.43
CA GLY A 65 -1.09 -22.11 7.93
C GLY A 65 -2.49 -21.74 8.40
N GLY A 66 -2.63 -20.67 9.19
CA GLY A 66 -3.91 -20.11 9.61
C GLY A 66 -4.37 -18.97 8.70
N THR A 67 -5.64 -18.59 8.84
CA THR A 67 -6.28 -17.57 8.01
C THR A 67 -6.32 -16.22 8.71
N TYR A 68 -6.25 -15.13 7.97
CA TYR A 68 -6.44 -13.77 8.46
C TYR A 68 -7.48 -13.02 7.62
N GLN A 69 -8.09 -12.01 8.22
CA GLN A 69 -8.98 -11.06 7.56
C GLN A 69 -8.67 -9.65 8.04
N VAL A 70 -8.35 -8.77 7.10
CA VAL A 70 -8.34 -7.32 7.30
C VAL A 70 -9.77 -6.84 7.12
N GLU A 71 -10.34 -6.17 8.13
CA GLU A 71 -11.74 -5.76 8.13
C GLU A 71 -12.08 -4.86 6.93
N GLY A 72 -13.13 -5.24 6.19
CA GLY A 72 -13.58 -4.50 4.99
C GLY A 72 -12.60 -4.50 3.81
N ASN A 73 -11.54 -5.32 3.87
CA ASN A 73 -10.46 -5.32 2.88
C ASN A 73 -10.11 -6.78 2.49
N ALA A 74 -8.83 -7.11 2.41
CA ALA A 74 -8.35 -8.43 2.00
C ALA A 74 -8.33 -9.47 3.13
N GLY A 75 -8.42 -10.73 2.72
CA GLY A 75 -8.14 -11.89 3.57
C GLY A 75 -7.17 -12.84 2.92
N GLY A 76 -6.76 -13.86 3.66
CA GLY A 76 -5.85 -14.88 3.13
C GLY A 76 -5.33 -15.84 4.17
N GLU A 77 -4.25 -16.53 3.81
CA GLU A 77 -3.52 -17.46 4.66
C GLU A 77 -2.11 -16.93 4.94
N ILE A 78 -1.65 -17.11 6.18
CA ILE A 78 -0.26 -16.82 6.57
C ILE A 78 0.62 -18.00 6.14
N ARG A 79 1.48 -17.78 5.15
CA ARG A 79 2.35 -18.80 4.55
C ARG A 79 3.67 -18.94 5.29
N ALA A 80 4.25 -17.84 5.78
CA ALA A 80 5.47 -17.83 6.56
C ALA A 80 5.46 -16.71 7.58
N CYS A 81 6.04 -16.96 8.76
CA CYS A 81 6.21 -15.98 9.82
C CYS A 81 7.50 -16.33 10.57
N GLU A 82 8.61 -15.69 10.18
CA GLU A 82 9.95 -15.90 10.73
C GLU A 82 10.36 -14.62 11.47
N ALA A 83 9.95 -14.52 12.73
CA ALA A 83 10.21 -13.34 13.53
C ALA A 83 11.72 -13.09 13.75
N PRO A 84 12.19 -11.82 13.75
CA PRO A 84 11.45 -10.59 13.44
C PRO A 84 11.67 -10.11 11.99
N ARG A 85 11.82 -11.03 11.02
CA ARG A 85 12.41 -10.70 9.70
C ARG A 85 11.51 -10.90 8.51
N LEU A 86 10.56 -11.84 8.55
CA LEU A 86 9.80 -12.22 7.37
C LEU A 86 8.36 -12.58 7.72
N LEU A 87 7.42 -11.90 7.07
CA LEU A 87 6.01 -12.29 7.03
C LEU A 87 5.62 -12.48 5.56
N ARG A 88 5.04 -13.63 5.22
CA ARG A 88 4.50 -13.91 3.88
C ARG A 88 3.08 -14.42 3.99
N LEU A 89 2.19 -13.85 3.20
CA LEU A 89 0.76 -14.16 3.20
C LEU A 89 0.15 -14.04 1.81
N THR A 90 -0.98 -14.72 1.58
CA THR A 90 -1.79 -14.47 0.36
C THR A 90 -2.66 -13.25 0.57
N TRP A 91 -2.98 -12.49 -0.47
CA TRP A 91 -3.77 -11.26 -0.35
C TRP A 91 -4.93 -11.21 -1.35
N VAL A 92 -6.13 -11.61 -0.91
CA VAL A 92 -7.30 -11.73 -1.79
C VAL A 92 -8.39 -10.74 -1.37
N MET A 93 -8.82 -9.91 -2.30
CA MET A 93 -9.99 -9.03 -2.15
C MET A 93 -11.25 -9.81 -2.54
N GLY A 94 -12.13 -10.09 -1.58
CA GLY A 94 -13.37 -10.83 -1.83
C GLY A 94 -13.27 -12.32 -1.47
N PRO A 95 -14.10 -13.20 -2.08
CA PRO A 95 -14.15 -14.59 -1.68
C PRO A 95 -12.81 -15.30 -1.94
N PRO A 96 -12.41 -16.26 -1.07
CA PRO A 96 -11.16 -16.99 -1.25
C PRO A 96 -11.09 -17.65 -2.63
N THR A 97 -10.00 -17.41 -3.35
CA THR A 97 -9.69 -18.14 -4.58
C THR A 97 -8.83 -19.36 -4.24
N PRO A 98 -8.96 -20.48 -4.98
CA PRO A 98 -8.16 -21.69 -4.70
C PRO A 98 -6.66 -21.56 -5.01
N GLU A 99 -6.25 -20.47 -5.68
CA GLU A 99 -4.92 -20.29 -6.23
C GLU A 99 -4.25 -19.09 -5.57
N ASP A 100 -2.94 -19.18 -5.33
CA ASP A 100 -2.10 -18.07 -4.85
C ASP A 100 -1.98 -17.01 -5.95
N THR A 101 -3.08 -16.32 -6.27
CA THR A 101 -3.15 -15.27 -7.30
C THR A 101 -2.51 -13.97 -6.84
N SER A 102 -2.25 -13.84 -5.56
CA SER A 102 -1.73 -12.62 -4.94
C SER A 102 -1.04 -12.95 -3.62
N VAL A 103 0.22 -12.51 -3.47
CA VAL A 103 1.08 -12.78 -2.32
C VAL A 103 1.77 -11.49 -1.90
N VAL A 104 1.75 -11.21 -0.60
CA VAL A 104 2.48 -10.11 0.03
C VAL A 104 3.58 -10.69 0.91
N GLU A 105 4.76 -10.12 0.78
CA GLU A 105 5.92 -10.41 1.60
C GLU A 105 6.43 -9.12 2.25
N VAL A 106 6.62 -9.16 3.57
CA VAL A 106 7.25 -8.10 4.35
C VAL A 106 8.56 -8.63 4.89
N ARG A 107 9.66 -7.96 4.54
CA ARG A 107 11.02 -8.24 5.02
C ARG A 107 11.52 -7.10 5.87
N LEU A 108 12.13 -7.42 7.02
CA LEU A 108 12.78 -6.44 7.89
C LEU A 108 14.28 -6.73 8.01
N ALA A 109 15.09 -5.68 7.91
CA ALA A 109 16.53 -5.73 8.14
C ALA A 109 17.01 -4.47 8.87
N PRO A 110 18.04 -4.56 9.72
CA PRO A 110 18.70 -3.37 10.26
C PRO A 110 19.23 -2.49 9.13
N ALA A 111 18.96 -1.18 9.20
CA ALA A 111 19.48 -0.23 8.23
C ALA A 111 20.95 0.11 8.54
N PRO A 112 21.80 0.37 7.52
CA PRO A 112 23.22 0.67 7.72
C PRO A 112 23.49 1.86 8.64
N ASP A 113 22.64 2.87 8.59
CA ASP A 113 22.78 4.12 9.35
C ASP A 113 21.91 4.15 10.63
N GLY A 114 21.39 2.98 11.04
CA GLY A 114 20.49 2.83 12.19
C GLY A 114 19.01 2.80 11.81
N GLY A 115 18.20 2.17 12.66
CA GLY A 115 16.79 1.89 12.39
C GLY A 115 16.59 0.60 11.58
N THR A 116 15.42 0.49 10.95
CA THR A 116 14.96 -0.73 10.26
C THR A 116 14.50 -0.42 8.86
N THR A 117 15.09 -1.10 7.86
CA THR A 117 14.57 -1.13 6.49
C THR A 117 13.48 -2.18 6.40
N LEU A 118 12.27 -1.73 6.07
CA LEU A 118 11.14 -2.56 5.68
C LEU A 118 11.08 -2.63 4.15
N THR A 119 11.06 -3.83 3.61
CA THR A 119 10.74 -4.09 2.21
C THR A 119 9.40 -4.81 2.11
N LEU A 120 8.42 -4.17 1.49
CA LEU A 120 7.14 -4.76 1.15
C LEU A 120 7.16 -5.12 -0.33
N GLU A 121 6.88 -6.38 -0.65
CA GLU A 121 6.72 -6.87 -2.00
C GLU A 121 5.32 -7.43 -2.16
N HIS A 122 4.61 -6.99 -3.19
CA HIS A 122 3.29 -7.50 -3.54
C HIS A 122 3.35 -8.05 -4.96
N THR A 123 3.23 -9.36 -5.07
CA THR A 123 3.21 -10.09 -6.35
C THR A 123 1.79 -10.54 -6.63
N ALA A 124 1.24 -10.21 -7.79
CA ALA A 124 -0.13 -10.58 -8.15
C ALA A 124 -0.30 -10.91 -9.64
N VAL A 125 -1.13 -11.89 -9.94
CA VAL A 125 -1.67 -12.13 -11.29
C VAL A 125 -2.76 -11.09 -11.52
N VAL A 126 -2.50 -10.16 -12.44
CA VAL A 126 -3.39 -9.02 -12.72
C VAL A 126 -4.00 -9.19 -14.11
N PRO A 127 -5.33 -9.06 -14.27
CA PRO A 127 -5.96 -9.00 -15.58
C PRO A 127 -5.32 -7.90 -16.45
N PRO A 128 -4.98 -8.16 -17.73
CA PRO A 128 -4.32 -7.18 -18.59
C PRO A 128 -5.05 -5.83 -18.62
N GLU A 129 -6.38 -5.83 -18.66
CA GLU A 129 -7.19 -4.62 -18.71
C GLU A 129 -7.03 -3.76 -17.45
N MET A 130 -6.89 -4.39 -16.28
CA MET A 130 -6.65 -3.69 -15.02
C MET A 130 -5.24 -3.10 -14.96
N TRP A 131 -4.24 -3.85 -15.45
CA TRP A 131 -2.86 -3.36 -15.55
C TRP A 131 -2.74 -2.21 -16.56
N ASP A 132 -3.45 -2.30 -17.68
CA ASP A 132 -3.43 -1.26 -18.69
C ASP A 132 -4.15 0.01 -18.25
N GLN A 133 -5.18 -0.12 -17.40
CA GLN A 133 -5.90 1.02 -16.86
C GLN A 133 -5.16 1.71 -15.71
N PHE A 134 -4.65 0.97 -14.73
CA PHE A 134 -4.14 1.53 -13.48
C PHE A 134 -2.64 1.28 -13.24
N GLY A 135 -2.06 0.29 -13.92
CA GLY A 135 -0.67 -0.13 -13.72
C GLY A 135 -0.36 -0.47 -12.26
N PRO A 136 0.85 -0.15 -11.76
CA PRO A 136 1.24 -0.46 -10.38
C PRO A 136 0.49 0.39 -9.35
N GLY A 137 -0.11 1.51 -9.77
CA GLY A 137 -0.89 2.40 -8.91
C GLY A 137 -2.13 1.74 -8.29
N ALA A 138 -2.66 0.70 -8.92
CA ALA A 138 -3.81 -0.07 -8.44
C ALA A 138 -3.65 -0.53 -6.98
N VAL A 139 -2.45 -0.97 -6.62
CA VAL A 139 -2.12 -1.43 -5.25
C VAL A 139 -1.05 -0.58 -4.58
N GLY A 140 -0.16 0.04 -5.37
CA GLY A 140 1.00 0.76 -4.86
C GLY A 140 0.64 1.98 -4.02
N VAL A 141 -0.35 2.77 -4.44
CA VAL A 141 -0.78 3.97 -3.70
C VAL A 141 -1.39 3.61 -2.34
N GLY A 142 -2.19 2.54 -2.29
CA GLY A 142 -2.72 2.01 -1.03
C GLY A 142 -1.62 1.55 -0.06
N TRP A 143 -0.58 0.89 -0.58
CA TRP A 143 0.58 0.49 0.22
C TRP A 143 1.40 1.69 0.71
N ASP A 144 1.60 2.72 -0.11
CA ASP A 144 2.24 3.97 0.32
C ASP A 144 1.48 4.60 1.49
N GLY A 145 0.14 4.67 1.41
CA GLY A 145 -0.70 5.17 2.49
C GLY A 145 -0.61 4.33 3.77
N ALA A 146 -0.61 3.00 3.65
CA ALA A 146 -0.44 2.11 4.80
C ALA A 146 0.93 2.31 5.48
N LEU A 147 2.00 2.38 4.69
CA LEU A 147 3.35 2.60 5.21
C LEU A 147 3.49 4.01 5.82
N LEU A 148 2.85 5.04 5.25
CA LEU A 148 2.77 6.36 5.89
C LEU A 148 2.17 6.24 7.30
N GLY A 149 1.07 5.51 7.45
CA GLY A 149 0.45 5.20 8.75
C GLY A 149 1.43 4.54 9.72
N LEU A 150 2.14 3.49 9.28
CA LEU A 150 3.15 2.82 10.10
C LEU A 150 4.23 3.80 10.59
N GLY A 151 4.74 4.65 9.71
CA GLY A 151 5.74 5.65 10.06
C GLY A 151 5.23 6.71 11.04
N LEU A 152 3.95 7.08 10.99
CA LEU A 152 3.34 7.98 11.96
C LEU A 152 3.22 7.32 13.34
N HIS A 153 2.88 6.02 13.36
CA HIS A 153 2.76 5.25 14.59
C HIS A 153 4.11 5.04 15.30
N LEU A 154 5.16 4.68 14.56
CA LEU A 154 6.50 4.43 15.11
C LEU A 154 7.17 5.70 15.65
N ASP A 155 6.85 6.87 15.11
CA ASP A 155 7.36 8.15 15.62
C ASP A 155 6.72 8.56 16.98
N GLY A 156 5.82 7.74 17.53
CA GLY A 156 5.06 8.08 18.73
C GLY A 156 4.10 9.26 18.50
N GLY A 157 3.72 9.51 17.24
CA GLY A 157 2.81 10.57 16.86
C GLY A 157 1.47 10.47 17.57
N ALA A 158 0.83 11.62 17.81
CA ALA A 158 -0.55 11.64 18.29
C ALA A 158 -1.43 10.81 17.35
N THR A 159 -2.34 10.01 17.91
CA THR A 159 -3.39 9.35 17.15
C THR A 159 -4.09 10.41 16.31
N LEU A 160 -3.91 10.36 15.00
CA LEU A 160 -4.63 11.23 14.08
C LEU A 160 -6.05 10.70 13.98
N ASP A 161 -7.02 11.61 13.97
CA ASP A 161 -8.39 11.24 13.65
C ASP A 161 -8.46 10.73 12.20
N PRO A 162 -8.81 9.46 11.97
CA PRO A 162 -8.83 8.88 10.63
C PRO A 162 -9.74 9.66 9.66
N GLU A 163 -10.88 10.16 10.13
CA GLU A 163 -11.81 10.92 9.30
C GLU A 163 -11.20 12.26 8.87
N ALA A 164 -10.56 12.96 9.80
CA ALA A 164 -9.88 14.22 9.51
C ALA A 164 -8.69 14.04 8.54
N VAL A 165 -7.93 12.94 8.67
CA VAL A 165 -6.82 12.64 7.75
C VAL A 165 -7.35 12.32 6.35
N LEU A 166 -8.40 11.50 6.25
CA LEU A 166 -9.03 11.16 4.97
C LEU A 166 -9.58 12.39 4.24
N ALA A 167 -10.09 13.37 4.98
CA ALA A 167 -10.57 14.63 4.43
C ALA A 167 -9.48 15.69 4.19
N SER A 168 -8.21 15.42 4.53
CA SER A 168 -7.15 16.43 4.55
C SER A 168 -6.61 16.75 3.13
N PRO A 169 -6.34 18.04 2.82
CA PRO A 169 -5.62 18.44 1.62
C PRO A 169 -4.23 17.79 1.51
N GLU A 170 -3.59 17.51 2.65
CA GLU A 170 -2.28 16.87 2.74
C GLU A 170 -2.33 15.43 2.23
N LEU A 171 -3.33 14.64 2.65
CA LEU A 171 -3.50 13.27 2.13
C LEU A 171 -3.89 13.29 0.64
N ARG A 172 -4.70 14.26 0.23
CA ARG A 172 -5.03 14.44 -1.19
C ARG A 172 -3.77 14.69 -2.03
N ALA A 173 -2.91 15.61 -1.60
CA ALA A 173 -1.64 15.88 -2.26
C ALA A 173 -0.71 14.65 -2.26
N PHE A 174 -0.66 13.92 -1.14
CA PHE A 174 0.08 12.66 -1.03
C PHE A 174 -0.37 11.61 -2.05
N ASN A 175 -1.68 11.40 -2.21
CA ASN A 175 -2.22 10.41 -3.16
C ASN A 175 -1.93 10.77 -4.62
N VAL A 176 -1.98 12.07 -4.97
CA VAL A 176 -1.56 12.55 -6.30
C VAL A 176 -0.09 12.24 -6.52
N ALA A 177 0.78 12.66 -5.59
CA ALA A 177 2.22 12.46 -5.70
C ALA A 177 2.60 10.98 -5.72
N SER A 178 1.92 10.12 -4.95
CA SER A 178 2.13 8.67 -4.95
C SER A 178 1.78 8.07 -6.31
N SER A 179 0.66 8.50 -6.92
CA SER A 179 0.27 8.05 -8.26
C SER A 179 1.34 8.41 -9.30
N GLU A 180 1.87 9.63 -9.25
CA GLU A 180 2.97 10.07 -10.12
C GLU A 180 4.26 9.27 -9.89
N ALA A 181 4.63 9.02 -8.63
CA ALA A 181 5.82 8.24 -8.27
C ALA A 181 5.74 6.80 -8.78
N TRP A 182 4.57 6.17 -8.71
CA TRP A 182 4.35 4.85 -9.31
C TRP A 182 4.38 4.86 -10.83
N GLY A 183 3.89 5.93 -11.47
CA GLY A 183 4.06 6.14 -12.91
C GLY A 183 5.53 6.24 -13.31
N ALA A 184 6.35 6.99 -12.57
CA ALA A 184 7.78 7.09 -12.80
C ALA A 184 8.49 5.72 -12.65
N ALA A 185 8.12 4.93 -11.63
CA ALA A 185 8.65 3.59 -11.44
C ALA A 185 8.25 2.65 -12.60
N LEU A 186 7.02 2.75 -13.11
CA LEU A 186 6.56 2.00 -14.27
C LEU A 186 7.33 2.36 -15.54
N ALA A 187 7.57 3.65 -15.78
CA ALA A 187 8.31 4.13 -16.95
C ALA A 187 9.72 3.55 -17.00
N VAL A 188 10.39 3.44 -15.85
CA VAL A 188 11.72 2.82 -15.72
C VAL A 188 11.67 1.31 -16.00
N ALA A 189 10.61 0.62 -15.55
CA ALA A 189 10.52 -0.83 -15.62
C ALA A 189 10.10 -1.36 -17.00
N ASP A 190 9.00 -0.82 -17.56
CA ASP A 190 8.36 -1.35 -18.77
C ASP A 190 8.70 -0.54 -20.02
N GLY A 191 9.41 0.59 -19.89
CA GLY A 191 9.83 1.43 -21.02
C GLY A 191 8.66 1.99 -21.85
N LEU A 192 7.47 2.08 -21.24
CA LEU A 192 6.26 2.66 -21.84
C LEU A 192 6.50 4.12 -22.24
N ASP A 193 5.75 4.58 -23.24
CA ASP A 193 5.79 5.99 -23.60
C ASP A 193 5.13 6.87 -22.53
N ALA A 194 5.39 8.18 -22.62
CA ALA A 194 4.95 9.12 -21.61
C ALA A 194 3.41 9.26 -21.54
N ASP A 195 2.72 9.06 -22.66
CA ASP A 195 1.26 9.20 -22.73
C ASP A 195 0.58 8.00 -22.07
N ASP A 196 1.10 6.79 -22.30
CA ASP A 196 0.65 5.55 -21.65
C ASP A 196 0.83 5.58 -20.13
N VAL A 197 1.96 6.09 -19.65
CA VAL A 197 2.22 6.28 -18.22
C VAL A 197 1.28 7.34 -17.65
N ALA A 198 1.15 8.49 -18.33
CA ALA A 198 0.28 9.58 -17.89
C ALA A 198 -1.19 9.14 -17.77
N ALA A 199 -1.70 8.33 -18.71
CA ALA A 199 -3.06 7.80 -18.67
C ALA A 199 -3.31 6.92 -17.41
N ARG A 200 -2.36 6.03 -17.07
CA ARG A 200 -2.43 5.17 -15.88
C ARG A 200 -2.34 5.97 -14.59
N VAL A 201 -1.47 6.98 -14.55
CA VAL A 201 -1.38 7.93 -13.43
C VAL A 201 -2.70 8.66 -13.25
N ALA A 202 -3.29 9.21 -14.32
CA ALA A 202 -4.57 9.92 -14.24
C ALA A 202 -5.70 9.02 -13.73
N ALA A 203 -5.79 7.78 -14.24
CA ALA A 203 -6.80 6.81 -13.80
C ALA A 203 -6.63 6.44 -12.32
N THR A 204 -5.39 6.22 -11.86
CA THR A 204 -5.08 5.95 -10.45
C THR A 204 -5.41 7.15 -9.57
N THR A 205 -4.97 8.35 -9.96
CA THR A 205 -5.25 9.58 -9.22
C THR A 205 -6.76 9.80 -9.08
N ALA A 206 -7.54 9.62 -10.15
CA ALA A 206 -8.99 9.77 -10.10
C ALA A 206 -9.69 8.78 -9.14
N PHE A 207 -9.10 7.59 -8.94
CA PHE A 207 -9.60 6.60 -7.99
C PHE A 207 -9.32 7.00 -6.54
N TYR A 208 -8.09 7.44 -6.22
CA TYR A 208 -7.69 7.81 -4.85
C TYR A 208 -8.06 9.25 -4.46
N VAL A 209 -8.29 10.10 -5.44
CA VAL A 209 -8.68 11.51 -5.31
C VAL A 209 -9.86 11.75 -6.23
N PRO A 210 -11.05 11.23 -5.89
CA PRO A 210 -12.26 11.56 -6.64
C PRO A 210 -12.46 13.08 -6.60
N ALA A 211 -13.00 13.64 -7.68
CA ALA A 211 -13.44 15.03 -7.65
C ALA A 211 -14.44 15.20 -6.50
N ASP A 212 -14.27 16.25 -5.69
CA ASP A 212 -15.24 16.55 -4.65
C ASP A 212 -16.63 16.62 -5.30
N ASP A 213 -17.63 15.95 -4.73
CA ASP A 213 -19.03 16.17 -5.07
C ASP A 213 -19.32 17.64 -4.73
N VAL A 214 -19.11 18.54 -5.70
CA VAL A 214 -19.59 19.91 -5.61
C VAL A 214 -21.10 19.78 -5.49
N PRO A 215 -21.71 20.14 -4.35
CA PRO A 215 -23.16 20.21 -4.29
C PRO A 215 -23.57 21.16 -5.41
N ALA A 216 -24.43 20.68 -6.32
CA ALA A 216 -24.93 21.50 -7.41
C ALA A 216 -25.32 22.85 -6.83
N GLU A 217 -24.72 23.93 -7.33
CA GLU A 217 -25.21 25.26 -6.99
C GLU A 217 -26.70 25.26 -7.32
N ASP A 218 -27.52 25.35 -6.29
CA ASP A 218 -28.96 25.50 -6.41
C ASP A 218 -29.19 26.76 -7.22
N GLY A 219 -29.29 26.58 -8.54
CA GLY A 219 -29.68 27.59 -9.51
C GLY A 219 -31.14 27.94 -9.29
N SER A 220 -31.47 28.54 -8.14
CA SER A 220 -32.73 29.24 -7.92
C SER A 220 -32.58 30.69 -8.39
N GLY A 221 -32.37 30.83 -9.69
CA GLY A 221 -32.88 31.99 -10.40
C GLY A 221 -34.38 31.79 -10.64
N ALA A 222 -35.22 32.48 -9.88
CA ALA A 222 -36.48 33.08 -10.32
C ALA A 222 -37.39 33.43 -9.13
N ARG A 223 -37.49 34.72 -8.80
CA ARG A 223 -38.67 35.55 -9.07
C ARG A 223 -38.40 37.01 -8.76
#